data_AF-A0A2S8NSS8-F1
#
_entry.id   AF-A0A2S8NSS8-F1
#
_cell.length_a   1.000
_cell.length_b   1.000
_cell.length_c   1.000
_cell.angle_alpha   90.00
_cell.angle_beta   90.00
_cell.angle_gamma   90.00
#
_symmetry.space_group_name_H-M   'P 1'
#
loop_
_entity.id
_entity.type
_entity.pdbx_description
1 polymer ?
#
loop_
_entity_poly.entity_id
_entity_poly.type
_entity_poly.pdbx_seq_one_letter_code
_entity_poly.pdbx_strand_id
1 'polypeptide(L)'
;MLNNLFLQVGLSLTVNELELLTSYTRNNPRTTLLLFYRIYDYLVISSRSIDLAFLTEILTNLKVFQDGLEWNEVNYLKHIYHLFQQKPFSLGTLGQILNESLLTITNNLEPFLLKKGYLLKTPRGGMLTSKTIQFLKNLT
;
A
#
# COMPACT_ATOMS: atom_id res chain seq x y z
N MET A 1 -15.63 7.99 -9.70
CA MET A 1 -14.44 8.43 -10.46
C MET A 1 -13.83 7.28 -11.25
N LEU A 2 -13.34 6.23 -10.59
CA LEU A 2 -12.64 5.10 -11.21
C LEU A 2 -13.44 4.44 -12.34
N ASN A 3 -14.74 4.17 -12.12
CA ASN A 3 -15.66 3.68 -13.15
C ASN A 3 -15.69 4.56 -14.41
N ASN A 4 -15.79 5.88 -14.25
CA ASN A 4 -15.87 6.81 -15.37
C ASN A 4 -14.56 6.82 -16.19
N LEU A 5 -13.40 6.67 -15.55
CA LEU A 5 -12.11 6.62 -16.24
C LEU A 5 -12.01 5.39 -17.16
N PHE A 6 -12.45 4.23 -16.69
CA PHE A 6 -12.46 3.02 -17.50
C PHE A 6 -13.49 3.07 -18.63
N LEU A 7 -14.69 3.63 -18.38
CA LEU A 7 -15.69 3.81 -19.42
C LEU A 7 -15.22 4.74 -20.55
N GLN A 8 -14.41 5.77 -20.24
CA GLN A 8 -13.83 6.67 -21.24
C GLN A 8 -12.89 5.97 -22.22
N VAL A 9 -12.23 4.89 -21.78
CA VAL A 9 -11.35 4.07 -22.62
C VAL A 9 -12.05 2.83 -23.18
N GLY A 10 -13.38 2.75 -23.07
CA GLY A 10 -14.20 1.65 -23.60
C GLY A 10 -14.16 0.36 -22.77
N LEU A 11 -13.75 0.44 -21.50
CA LEU A 11 -13.67 -0.69 -20.59
C LEU A 11 -14.77 -0.59 -19.52
N SER A 12 -15.51 -1.69 -19.33
CA SER A 12 -16.53 -1.78 -18.30
C SER A 12 -16.08 -2.77 -17.23
N LEU A 13 -15.99 -2.31 -15.98
CA LEU A 13 -15.70 -3.17 -14.84
C LEU A 13 -16.98 -3.55 -14.09
N THR A 14 -16.95 -4.73 -13.50
CA THR A 14 -17.95 -5.19 -12.54
C THR A 14 -17.83 -4.42 -11.22
N VAL A 15 -18.88 -4.49 -10.40
CA VAL A 15 -18.90 -3.85 -9.07
C VAL A 15 -17.75 -4.35 -8.19
N ASN A 16 -17.50 -5.66 -8.18
CA ASN A 16 -16.44 -6.26 -7.36
C ASN A 16 -15.04 -5.77 -7.77
N GLU A 17 -14.80 -5.59 -9.07
CA GLU A 17 -13.51 -5.09 -9.56
C GLU A 17 -13.32 -3.62 -9.21
N LEU A 18 -14.38 -2.82 -9.28
CA LEU A 18 -14.34 -1.42 -8.86
C LEU A 18 -14.10 -1.28 -7.36
N GLU A 19 -14.76 -2.11 -6.54
CA GLU A 19 -14.55 -2.17 -5.09
C GLU A 19 -13.12 -2.60 -4.74
N LEU A 20 -12.59 -3.62 -5.44
CA LEU A 20 -11.20 -4.03 -5.31
C LEU A 20 -10.29 -2.83 -5.57
N LEU A 21 -10.37 -2.21 -6.75
CA LEU A 21 -9.46 -1.10 -7.12
C LEU A 21 -9.59 0.10 -6.19
N THR A 22 -10.81 0.49 -5.81
CA THR A 22 -11.02 1.62 -4.89
C THR A 22 -10.41 1.40 -3.51
N SER A 23 -10.39 0.15 -3.02
CA SER A 23 -9.73 -0.16 -1.75
C SER A 23 -8.20 0.05 -1.76
N TYR A 24 -7.58 0.21 -2.93
CA TYR A 24 -6.15 0.45 -3.13
C TYR A 24 -5.79 1.91 -3.39
N THR A 25 -6.76 2.83 -3.50
CA THR A 25 -6.47 4.22 -3.92
C THR A 25 -6.39 5.23 -2.78
N ARG A 26 -6.31 4.82 -1.51
CA ARG A 26 -6.27 5.72 -0.33
C ARG A 26 -7.41 6.76 -0.29
N ASN A 27 -8.51 6.54 -1.02
CA ASN A 27 -9.57 7.52 -1.25
C ASN A 27 -9.08 8.90 -1.75
N ASN A 28 -8.00 8.92 -2.54
CA ASN A 28 -7.43 10.15 -3.07
C ASN A 28 -7.54 10.17 -4.61
N PRO A 29 -8.02 11.27 -5.23
CA PRO A 29 -8.14 11.37 -6.69
C PRO A 29 -6.82 11.19 -7.43
N ARG A 30 -5.70 11.69 -6.87
CA ARG A 30 -4.37 11.60 -7.47
C ARG A 30 -3.86 10.16 -7.54
N THR A 31 -3.97 9.42 -6.45
CA THR A 31 -3.61 7.99 -6.38
C THR A 31 -4.55 7.14 -7.23
N THR A 32 -5.84 7.49 -7.26
CA THR A 32 -6.82 6.85 -8.15
C THR A 32 -6.44 7.00 -9.62
N LEU A 33 -6.13 8.23 -10.04
CA LEU A 33 -5.74 8.52 -11.41
C LEU A 33 -4.43 7.82 -11.80
N LEU A 34 -3.43 7.85 -10.91
CA LEU A 34 -2.15 7.18 -11.14
C LEU A 34 -2.33 5.66 -11.24
N LEU A 35 -3.14 5.06 -10.37
CA LEU A 35 -3.42 3.62 -10.41
C LEU A 35 -4.13 3.24 -11.72
N PHE A 36 -5.09 4.04 -12.18
CA PHE A 36 -5.76 3.85 -13.46
C PHE A 36 -4.75 3.81 -14.62
N TYR A 37 -3.88 4.81 -14.75
CA TYR A 37 -2.88 4.83 -15.82
C TYR A 37 -1.96 3.61 -15.78
N ARG A 38 -1.50 3.23 -14.58
CA ARG A 38 -0.65 2.04 -14.42
C ARG A 38 -1.37 0.75 -14.80
N ILE A 39 -2.66 0.60 -14.47
CA ILE A 39 -3.46 -0.57 -14.87
C ILE A 39 -3.71 -0.54 -16.38
N TYR A 40 -4.01 0.63 -16.94
CA TYR A 40 -4.23 0.80 -18.37
C TYR A 40 -3.00 0.41 -19.19
N ASP A 41 -1.79 0.77 -18.76
CA ASP A 41 -0.55 0.37 -19.42
C ASP A 41 -0.40 -1.16 -19.50
N TYR A 42 -0.79 -1.89 -18.44
CA TYR A 42 -0.79 -3.36 -18.46
C TYR A 42 -1.85 -3.92 -19.41
N LEU A 43 -3.02 -3.27 -19.48
CA LEU A 43 -4.11 -3.69 -20.34
C LEU A 43 -3.81 -3.52 -21.82
N VAL A 44 -3.13 -2.44 -22.19
CA VAL A 44 -2.77 -2.17 -23.60
C VAL A 44 -1.79 -3.23 -24.14
N ILE A 45 -0.93 -3.77 -23.28
CA ILE A 45 0.07 -4.79 -23.66
C ILE A 45 -0.51 -6.21 -23.56
N SER A 46 -1.51 -6.41 -22.69
CA SER A 46 -2.13 -7.71 -22.44
C SER A 46 -3.23 -8.02 -23.44
N SER A 47 -3.24 -9.26 -23.94
CA SER A 47 -4.38 -9.79 -24.73
C SER A 47 -5.48 -10.39 -23.85
N ARG A 48 -5.34 -10.32 -22.52
CA ARG A 48 -6.24 -10.92 -21.54
C ARG A 48 -7.38 -9.97 -21.19
N SER A 49 -8.59 -10.49 -21.10
CA SER A 49 -9.76 -9.77 -20.58
C SER A 49 -9.57 -9.39 -19.10
N ILE A 50 -10.15 -8.26 -18.68
CA ILE A 50 -10.16 -7.83 -17.29
C ILE A 50 -10.99 -8.84 -16.48
N ASP A 51 -10.36 -9.39 -15.44
CA ASP A 51 -11.01 -10.15 -14.39
C ASP A 51 -10.34 -9.82 -13.03
N LEU A 52 -10.95 -10.24 -11.93
CA LEU A 52 -10.40 -10.02 -10.59
C LEU A 52 -9.00 -10.62 -10.40
N ALA A 53 -8.72 -11.77 -11.01
CA ALA A 53 -7.42 -12.44 -10.90
C ALA A 53 -6.32 -11.61 -11.59
N PHE A 54 -6.61 -11.08 -12.77
CA PHE A 54 -5.73 -10.23 -13.55
C PHE A 54 -5.48 -8.89 -12.84
N LEU A 55 -6.52 -8.27 -12.27
CA LEU A 55 -6.32 -7.05 -11.47
C LEU A 55 -5.47 -7.31 -10.24
N THR A 56 -5.69 -8.45 -9.55
CA THR A 56 -4.87 -8.84 -8.38
C THR A 56 -3.41 -9.08 -8.78
N GLU A 57 -3.18 -9.71 -9.93
CA GLU A 57 -1.84 -9.91 -10.50
C GLU A 57 -1.16 -8.56 -10.82
N ILE A 58 -1.88 -7.66 -11.50
CA ILE A 58 -1.37 -6.31 -11.79
C ILE A 58 -1.04 -5.58 -10.49
N LEU A 59 -1.94 -5.52 -9.51
CA LEU A 59 -1.71 -4.86 -8.22
C LEU A 59 -0.47 -5.40 -7.51
N THR A 60 -0.28 -6.73 -7.55
CA THR A 60 0.91 -7.40 -7.03
C THR A 60 2.18 -6.94 -7.76
N ASN A 61 2.17 -6.92 -9.09
CA ASN A 61 3.29 -6.46 -9.92
C ASN A 61 3.61 -4.98 -9.71
N LEU A 62 2.57 -4.15 -9.53
CA LEU A 62 2.70 -2.73 -9.22
C LEU A 62 3.20 -2.48 -7.78
N LYS A 63 3.28 -3.52 -6.95
CA LYS A 63 3.60 -3.48 -5.51
C LYS A 63 2.73 -2.49 -4.75
N VAL A 64 1.44 -2.47 -5.08
CA VAL A 64 0.41 -1.71 -4.34
C VAL A 64 -0.39 -2.73 -3.56
N PHE A 65 -0.47 -2.53 -2.25
CA PHE A 65 -1.12 -3.45 -1.33
C PHE A 65 -2.44 -2.87 -0.82
N GLN A 66 -3.21 -3.72 -0.14
CA GLN A 66 -4.48 -3.34 0.48
C GLN A 66 -4.32 -2.08 1.36
N ASP A 67 -5.41 -1.34 1.54
CA ASP A 67 -5.45 0.01 2.12
C ASP A 67 -4.75 1.10 1.28
N GLY A 68 -4.15 0.71 0.14
CA GLY A 68 -3.34 1.58 -0.71
C GLY A 68 -1.90 1.72 -0.23
N LEU A 69 -1.42 0.77 0.57
CA LEU A 69 -0.03 0.73 1.02
C LEU A 69 0.92 0.62 -0.19
N GLU A 70 1.98 1.40 -0.16
CA GLU A 70 3.05 1.37 -1.14
C GLU A 70 4.21 0.48 -0.68
N TRP A 71 5.05 0.06 -1.63
CA TRP A 71 6.19 -0.80 -1.35
C TRP A 71 7.13 -0.27 -0.27
N ASN A 72 7.41 1.03 -0.26
CA ASN A 72 8.26 1.68 0.75
C ASN A 72 7.69 1.53 2.18
N GLU A 73 6.39 1.71 2.35
CA GLU A 73 5.68 1.54 3.62
C GLU A 73 5.67 0.07 4.05
N VAL A 74 5.37 -0.85 3.13
CA VAL A 74 5.43 -2.29 3.44
C VAL A 74 6.85 -2.72 3.81
N ASN A 75 7.85 -2.23 3.09
CA ASN A 75 9.24 -2.52 3.38
C ASN A 75 9.65 -1.96 4.75
N TYR A 76 9.23 -0.74 5.09
CA TYR A 76 9.40 -0.15 6.41
C TYR A 76 8.80 -1.03 7.51
N LEU A 77 7.54 -1.45 7.36
CA LEU A 77 6.88 -2.35 8.32
C LEU A 77 7.59 -3.71 8.44
N LYS A 78 8.07 -4.29 7.32
CA LYS A 78 8.84 -5.54 7.32
C LYS A 78 10.13 -5.42 8.11
N HIS A 79 10.89 -4.35 7.90
CA HIS A 79 12.15 -4.14 8.62
C HIS A 79 11.91 -4.03 10.13
N ILE A 80 10.90 -3.25 10.54
CA ILE A 80 10.52 -3.17 11.96
C ILE A 80 10.13 -4.54 12.49
N TYR A 81 9.33 -5.31 11.74
CA TYR A 81 8.88 -6.62 12.16
C TYR A 81 10.05 -7.59 12.37
N HIS A 82 11.02 -7.61 11.46
CA HIS A 82 12.21 -8.46 11.58
C HIS A 82 13.12 -8.06 12.74
N LEU A 83 13.26 -6.77 13.03
CA LEU A 83 14.17 -6.25 14.07
C LEU A 83 13.55 -6.24 15.46
N PHE A 84 12.30 -5.79 15.57
CA PHE A 84 11.64 -5.47 16.84
C PHE A 84 10.40 -6.31 17.10
N GLN A 85 9.84 -6.98 16.09
CA GLN A 85 8.59 -7.74 16.19
C GLN A 85 7.43 -6.87 16.72
N GLN A 86 7.03 -7.06 17.98
CA GLN A 86 6.01 -6.27 18.69
C GLN A 86 6.58 -5.34 19.75
N LYS A 87 7.90 -5.16 19.79
CA LYS A 87 8.56 -4.33 20.79
C LYS A 87 8.61 -2.87 20.31
N PRO A 88 8.54 -1.89 21.24
CA PRO A 88 8.74 -0.49 20.89
C PRO A 88 10.12 -0.22 20.30
N PHE A 89 10.20 0.72 19.37
CA PHE A 89 11.44 1.17 18.71
C PHE A 89 11.58 2.69 18.77
N SER A 90 12.83 3.16 18.80
CA SER A 90 13.16 4.57 18.65
C SER A 90 13.35 4.93 17.17
N LEU A 91 12.84 6.10 16.77
CA LEU A 91 13.04 6.63 15.41
C LEU A 91 14.53 6.79 15.08
N GLY A 92 15.33 7.25 16.05
CA GLY A 92 16.77 7.44 15.86
C GLY A 92 17.49 6.14 15.53
N THR A 93 17.16 5.07 16.25
CA THR A 93 17.71 3.73 16.00
C THR A 93 17.24 3.18 14.65
N LEU A 94 15.96 3.39 14.29
CA LEU A 94 15.45 2.95 12.99
C LEU A 94 16.09 3.66 11.81
N GLY A 95 16.23 4.99 11.87
CA GLY A 95 16.85 5.76 10.79
C GLY A 95 18.28 5.29 10.49
N GLN A 96 19.05 4.98 11.54
CA GLN A 96 20.41 4.42 11.40
C GLN A 96 20.41 3.03 10.76
N ILE A 97 19.48 2.14 11.14
CA ILE A 97 19.44 0.78 10.60
C ILE A 97 18.94 0.76 9.15
N LEU A 98 17.99 1.64 8.81
CA LEU A 98 17.37 1.70 7.48
C LEU A 98 18.17 2.54 6.48
N ASN A 99 19.22 3.26 6.92
CA ASN A 99 19.90 4.28 6.12
C ASN A 99 18.92 5.31 5.50
N GLU A 100 17.83 5.59 6.21
CA GLU A 100 16.78 6.52 5.78
C GLU A 100 16.77 7.76 6.66
N SER A 101 16.44 8.91 6.07
CA SER A 101 16.38 10.15 6.83
C SER A 101 15.19 10.13 7.80
N LEU A 102 15.41 10.62 9.03
CA LEU A 102 14.35 10.76 10.02
C LEU A 102 13.17 11.58 9.49
N LEU A 103 13.45 12.63 8.73
CA LEU A 103 12.44 13.48 8.12
C LEU A 103 11.58 12.71 7.12
N THR A 104 12.19 11.86 6.28
CA THR A 104 11.46 10.99 5.35
C THR A 104 10.52 10.07 6.12
N ILE A 105 11.00 9.45 7.19
CA ILE A 105 10.20 8.52 8.01
C ILE A 105 9.02 9.28 8.65
N THR A 106 9.27 10.40 9.33
CA THR A 106 8.25 11.11 10.10
C THR A 106 7.24 11.85 9.24
N ASN A 107 7.65 12.36 8.08
CA ASN A 107 6.80 13.23 7.26
C ASN A 107 6.10 12.46 6.14
N ASN A 108 6.70 11.38 5.64
CA ASN A 108 6.18 10.69 4.46
C ASN A 108 5.62 9.30 4.80
N LEU A 109 6.30 8.52 5.63
CA LEU A 109 5.90 7.12 5.90
C LEU A 109 4.93 6.99 7.09
N GLU A 110 5.35 7.44 8.28
CA GLU A 110 4.58 7.20 9.51
C GLU A 110 3.17 7.82 9.54
N PRO A 111 2.91 9.02 8.98
CA PRO A 111 1.59 9.64 9.10
C PRO A 111 0.47 8.77 8.54
N PHE A 112 0.71 8.11 7.40
CA PHE A 112 -0.27 7.22 6.80
C PHE A 112 -0.42 5.92 7.60
N LEU A 113 0.70 5.32 8.01
CA LEU A 113 0.71 4.05 8.75
C LEU A 113 0.05 4.19 10.14
N LEU A 114 0.28 5.30 10.84
CA LEU A 114 -0.38 5.63 12.10
C LEU A 114 -1.88 5.82 11.89
N LYS A 115 -2.28 6.61 10.88
CA LYS A 115 -3.70 6.87 10.57
C LYS A 115 -4.47 5.60 10.22
N LYS A 116 -3.84 4.66 9.50
CA LYS A 116 -4.43 3.37 9.12
C LYS A 116 -4.30 2.28 10.19
N GLY A 117 -3.67 2.59 11.33
CA GLY A 117 -3.52 1.67 12.46
C GLY A 117 -2.53 0.54 12.22
N TYR A 118 -1.52 0.74 11.36
CA TYR A 118 -0.38 -0.17 11.22
C TYR A 118 0.70 0.08 12.29
N LEU A 119 0.80 1.33 12.75
CA LEU A 119 1.69 1.74 13.82
C LEU A 119 0.88 2.35 14.96
N LEU A 120 1.45 2.30 16.15
CA LEU A 120 0.95 3.01 17.32
C LEU A 120 2.11 3.73 18.03
N LYS A 121 1.82 4.89 18.61
CA LYS A 121 2.77 5.62 19.44
C LYS A 121 2.67 5.15 20.88
N THR A 122 3.82 4.89 21.50
CA THR A 122 3.96 4.59 22.92
C THR A 122 4.93 5.60 23.55
N PRO A 123 4.94 5.74 24.90
CA PRO A 123 5.97 6.54 25.57
C PRO A 123 7.41 6.08 25.29
N ARG A 124 7.59 4.81 24.87
CA ARG A 124 8.89 4.20 24.54
C ARG A 124 9.24 4.27 23.05
N GLY A 125 8.41 4.91 22.23
CA GLY A 125 8.59 5.03 20.78
C GLY A 125 7.47 4.40 19.96
N GLY A 126 7.72 4.13 18.68
CA GLY A 126 6.75 3.50 17.78
C GLY A 126 6.64 2.00 18.03
N MET A 127 5.50 1.40 17.73
CA MET A 127 5.28 -0.05 17.87
C MET A 127 4.35 -0.57 16.78
N LEU A 128 4.59 -1.78 16.28
CA LEU A 128 3.68 -2.43 15.33
C LEU A 128 2.39 -2.85 16.03
N THR A 129 1.27 -2.67 15.34
CA THR A 129 -0.03 -3.18 15.80
C THR A 129 -0.21 -4.65 15.43
N SER A 130 -1.16 -5.33 16.08
CA SER A 130 -1.57 -6.69 15.71
C SER A 130 -2.05 -6.78 14.25
N LYS A 131 -2.70 -5.72 13.74
CA LYS A 131 -3.11 -5.58 12.34
C LYS A 131 -1.92 -5.72 11.40
N THR A 132 -0.81 -5.01 11.68
CA THR A 132 0.40 -5.09 10.86
C THR A 132 0.96 -6.49 10.79
N ILE A 133 0.98 -7.21 11.91
CA ILE A 133 1.58 -8.54 11.96
C ILE A 133 0.76 -9.53 11.16
N GLN A 134 -0.56 -9.46 11.28
CA GLN A 134 -1.47 -10.27 10.45
C GLN A 134 -1.27 -9.94 8.97
N PHE A 135 -1.23 -8.65 8.62
CA PHE A 135 -0.97 -8.21 7.26
C PHE A 135 0.36 -8.74 6.71
N LEU A 136 1.46 -8.63 7.47
CA LEU A 136 2.78 -9.10 7.04
C LEU A 136 2.85 -10.62 6.91
N LYS A 137 2.14 -11.38 7.76
CA LYS A 137 2.05 -12.84 7.64
C LYS A 137 1.26 -13.30 6.42
N ASN A 138 0.27 -12.52 5.98
CA ASN A 138 -0.52 -12.84 4.79
C ASN A 138 0.23 -12.52 3.48
N LEU A 139 1.35 -11.78 3.57
CA LEU A 139 2.21 -11.44 2.43
C LEU A 139 3.32 -12.46 2.16
N THR A 140 3.57 -13.37 3.11
CA THR A 140 4.59 -14.43 3.04
C THR A 140 3.94 -15.77 2.79
#